data_AF-A0A1E4GVR4-F1
#
_entry.id   AF-A0A1E4GVR4-F1
#
_cell.length_a   1.000
_cell.length_b   1.000
_cell.length_c   1.000
_cell.angle_alpha   90.00
_cell.angle_beta   90.00
_cell.angle_gamma   90.00
#
_symmetry.space_group_name_H-M   'P 1'
#
loop_
_entity.id
_entity.type
_entity.pdbx_description
1 polymer ?
#
loop_
_entity_poly.entity_id
_entity_poly.type
_entity_poly.pdbx_seq_one_letter_code
_entity_poly.pdbx_strand_id
1 'polypeptide(L)'
;MKRVLVPVAAAFALAAGLSPSAVQAATYINYGPVGADGGFTITFGNTGISDSDFSDVFDFAMPTGRGDFVITSTMSGGSQNITWTSVAFNGEEFESGAAGWNEFRFLNGVMITSGTGQQLVLTGLGGGNASYSGVITFMPLAAAPEPAAWALMILGFGGAGVAIRSRRNVVA
;
A
#
# COMPACT_ATOMS: atom_id res chain seq x y z
N MET A 1 -35.76 -70.85 -19.80
CA MET A 1 -34.47 -70.36 -19.25
C MET A 1 -34.39 -68.86 -19.53
N LYS A 2 -34.65 -68.04 -18.52
CA LYS A 2 -34.82 -66.58 -18.65
C LYS A 2 -33.43 -65.92 -18.65
N ARG A 3 -33.08 -65.21 -19.72
CA ARG A 3 -31.84 -64.42 -19.82
C ARG A 3 -32.08 -63.07 -19.12
N VAL A 4 -31.32 -62.82 -18.08
CA VAL A 4 -31.27 -61.54 -17.35
C VAL A 4 -30.33 -60.61 -18.13
N LEU A 5 -30.85 -59.45 -18.56
CA LEU A 5 -30.07 -58.34 -19.11
C LEU A 5 -30.03 -57.24 -18.05
N VAL A 6 -28.83 -56.78 -17.71
CA VAL A 6 -28.52 -55.67 -16.78
C VAL A 6 -27.69 -54.64 -17.58
N PRO A 7 -27.78 -53.33 -17.25
CA PRO A 7 -28.06 -52.29 -18.23
C PRO A 7 -26.85 -51.41 -18.57
N VAL A 8 -26.96 -50.62 -19.65
CA VAL A 8 -26.11 -49.46 -19.89
C VAL A 8 -27.00 -48.22 -19.92
N ALA A 9 -27.12 -47.55 -18.78
CA ALA A 9 -27.66 -46.20 -18.71
C ALA A 9 -26.51 -45.23 -18.98
N ALA A 10 -26.53 -44.57 -20.14
CA ALA A 10 -25.60 -43.50 -20.47
C ALA A 10 -26.01 -42.25 -19.68
N ALA A 11 -25.22 -41.87 -18.67
CA ALA A 11 -25.36 -40.60 -17.99
C ALA A 11 -24.64 -39.51 -18.81
N PHE A 12 -25.40 -38.69 -19.53
CA PHE A 12 -24.90 -37.43 -20.07
C PHE A 12 -24.82 -36.43 -18.91
N ALA A 13 -23.61 -36.12 -18.45
CA ALA A 13 -23.38 -35.08 -17.46
C ALA A 13 -23.67 -33.70 -18.07
N LEU A 14 -24.58 -32.97 -17.42
CA LEU A 14 -24.95 -31.59 -17.72
C LEU A 14 -23.78 -30.65 -17.34
N ALA A 15 -22.87 -30.38 -18.28
CA ALA A 15 -21.88 -29.31 -18.15
C ALA A 15 -22.46 -28.02 -18.77
N ALA A 16 -23.47 -27.43 -18.12
CA ALA A 16 -24.05 -26.16 -18.54
C ALA A 16 -23.80 -25.11 -17.44
N GLY A 17 -22.94 -24.13 -17.76
CA GLY A 17 -23.08 -22.78 -17.20
C GLY A 17 -22.32 -22.46 -15.92
N LEU A 18 -21.03 -22.77 -15.83
CA LEU A 18 -20.11 -21.87 -15.11
C LEU A 18 -19.41 -21.02 -16.16
N SER A 19 -20.12 -20.03 -16.71
CA SER A 19 -19.44 -18.91 -17.34
C SER A 19 -18.60 -18.26 -16.25
N PRO A 20 -17.25 -18.22 -16.33
CA PRO A 20 -16.47 -17.44 -15.40
C PRO A 20 -16.99 -16.01 -15.54
N SER A 21 -17.61 -15.49 -14.48
CA SER A 21 -17.74 -14.04 -14.32
C SER A 21 -16.34 -13.48 -14.52
N ALA A 22 -16.16 -12.53 -15.45
CA ALA A 22 -14.92 -11.78 -15.53
C ALA A 22 -14.63 -11.26 -14.12
N VAL A 23 -13.66 -11.87 -13.44
CA VAL A 23 -13.16 -11.35 -12.17
C VAL A 23 -12.41 -10.10 -12.59
N GLN A 24 -13.06 -8.96 -12.43
CA GLN A 24 -12.39 -7.69 -12.61
C GLN A 24 -11.31 -7.65 -11.53
N ALA A 25 -10.06 -7.43 -11.96
CA ALA A 25 -8.92 -7.31 -11.06
C ALA A 25 -9.24 -6.22 -10.02
N ALA A 26 -9.25 -6.60 -8.74
CA ALA A 26 -9.62 -5.69 -7.67
C ALA A 26 -8.35 -5.12 -7.03
N THR A 27 -8.08 -3.85 -7.33
CA THR A 27 -7.07 -3.10 -6.59
C THR A 27 -7.51 -2.89 -5.15
N TYR A 28 -6.59 -2.96 -4.19
CA TYR A 28 -6.86 -2.67 -2.79
C TYR A 28 -5.81 -1.73 -2.20
N ILE A 29 -6.21 -0.98 -1.17
CA ILE A 29 -5.34 -0.15 -0.33
C ILE A 29 -5.80 -0.32 1.11
N ASN A 30 -4.88 -0.58 2.03
CA ASN A 30 -5.13 -0.65 3.47
C ASN A 30 -4.14 0.24 4.20
N TYR A 31 -4.66 1.14 5.03
CA TYR A 31 -3.87 1.99 5.90
C TYR A 31 -3.70 1.31 7.27
N GLY A 32 -2.46 1.15 7.69
CA GLY A 32 -2.11 0.67 9.02
C GLY A 32 -2.37 1.73 10.11
N PRO A 33 -2.33 1.32 11.38
CA PRO A 33 -2.47 2.25 12.50
C PRO A 33 -1.31 3.25 12.53
N VAL A 34 -1.59 4.45 13.05
CA VAL A 34 -0.57 5.49 13.27
C VAL A 34 0.18 5.20 14.58
N GLY A 35 1.50 5.12 14.50
CA GLY A 35 2.41 4.96 15.63
C GLY A 35 2.52 6.21 16.50
N ALA A 36 3.15 6.08 17.66
CA ALA A 36 3.37 7.20 18.58
C ALA A 36 4.28 8.28 17.99
N ASP A 37 5.12 7.91 17.02
CA ASP A 37 5.97 8.79 16.22
C ASP A 37 5.22 9.43 15.04
N GLY A 38 3.92 9.14 14.89
CA GLY A 38 3.09 9.58 13.76
C GLY A 38 3.35 8.82 12.46
N GLY A 39 4.27 7.84 12.46
CA GLY A 39 4.53 6.99 11.32
C GLY A 39 3.42 5.98 11.10
N PHE A 40 3.26 5.51 9.86
CA PHE A 40 2.31 4.45 9.54
C PHE A 40 2.75 3.69 8.28
N THR A 41 2.10 2.57 8.03
CA THR A 41 2.36 1.72 6.87
C THR A 41 1.10 1.59 6.03
N ILE A 42 1.24 1.59 4.72
CA ILE A 42 0.16 1.30 3.77
C ILE A 42 0.50 0.00 3.05
N THR A 43 -0.47 -0.90 2.90
CA THR A 43 -0.36 -2.04 1.99
C THR A 43 -1.33 -1.86 0.83
N PHE A 44 -0.92 -2.24 -0.36
CA PHE A 44 -1.74 -2.12 -1.56
C PHE A 44 -1.41 -3.24 -2.53
N GLY A 45 -2.23 -3.40 -3.56
CA GLY A 45 -1.96 -4.38 -4.60
C GLY A 45 -3.12 -4.56 -5.55
N ASN A 46 -2.93 -5.50 -6.48
CA ASN A 46 -3.96 -5.95 -7.40
C ASN A 46 -3.82 -7.46 -7.59
N THR A 47 -4.94 -8.16 -7.65
CA THR A 47 -4.99 -9.62 -7.79
C THR A 47 -5.87 -10.04 -8.94
N GLY A 48 -5.46 -11.09 -9.65
CA GLY A 48 -6.22 -11.64 -10.77
C GLY A 48 -6.23 -10.75 -12.01
N ILE A 49 -5.11 -10.06 -12.29
CA ILE A 49 -4.93 -9.27 -13.51
C ILE A 49 -5.01 -10.21 -14.71
N SER A 50 -6.05 -10.05 -15.51
CA SER A 50 -6.34 -10.89 -16.69
C SER A 50 -5.97 -10.23 -18.01
N ASP A 51 -5.81 -8.90 -18.01
CA ASP A 51 -5.38 -8.15 -19.18
C ASP A 51 -3.89 -8.40 -19.49
N SER A 52 -3.55 -8.40 -20.79
CA SER A 52 -2.17 -8.55 -21.26
C SER A 52 -1.29 -7.36 -20.89
N ASP A 53 -1.91 -6.19 -20.76
CA ASP A 53 -1.35 -4.91 -20.41
C ASP A 53 -2.27 -4.28 -19.36
N PHE A 54 -1.68 -3.70 -18.32
CA PHE A 54 -2.43 -3.06 -17.25
C PHE A 54 -1.79 -1.74 -16.84
N SER A 55 -2.63 -0.85 -16.32
CA SER A 55 -2.24 0.44 -15.77
C SER A 55 -3.07 0.70 -14.51
N ASP A 56 -2.45 0.50 -13.35
CA ASP A 56 -3.07 0.77 -12.07
C ASP A 56 -2.59 2.12 -11.54
N VAL A 57 -3.53 2.88 -10.97
CA VAL A 57 -3.28 4.19 -10.38
C VAL A 57 -3.81 4.20 -8.96
N PHE A 58 -2.94 4.50 -8.01
CA PHE A 58 -3.30 4.68 -6.60
C PHE A 58 -3.08 6.12 -6.18
N ASP A 59 -4.12 6.76 -5.69
CA ASP A 59 -4.05 8.07 -5.09
C ASP A 59 -3.94 7.96 -3.57
N PHE A 60 -2.97 8.68 -3.00
CA PHE A 60 -2.70 8.71 -1.57
C PHE A 60 -2.90 10.10 -0.98
N ALA A 61 -3.25 10.14 0.30
CA ALA A 61 -3.31 11.35 1.10
C ALA A 61 -2.39 11.22 2.31
N MET A 62 -1.07 11.27 2.07
CA MET A 62 -0.07 11.25 3.13
C MET A 62 0.29 12.68 3.59
N PRO A 63 0.56 12.87 4.89
CA PRO A 63 1.10 14.14 5.41
C PRO A 63 2.47 14.48 4.81
N THR A 64 2.98 15.67 5.14
CA THR A 64 4.36 16.02 4.82
C THR A 64 5.33 15.13 5.61
N GLY A 65 6.27 14.50 4.92
CA GLY A 65 7.16 13.52 5.52
C GLY A 65 8.07 12.84 4.52
N ARG A 66 8.49 11.62 4.87
CA ARG A 66 9.32 10.76 4.02
C ARG A 66 8.63 9.42 3.84
N GLY A 67 8.61 8.92 2.61
CA GLY A 67 8.07 7.62 2.24
C GLY A 67 9.13 6.71 1.65
N ASP A 68 9.04 5.44 1.99
CA ASP A 68 9.81 4.35 1.41
C ASP A 68 8.84 3.32 0.84
N PHE A 69 9.13 2.80 -0.35
CA PHE A 69 8.21 2.03 -1.16
C PHE A 69 8.86 0.72 -1.61
N VAL A 70 8.09 -0.35 -1.57
CA VAL A 70 8.45 -1.62 -2.22
C VAL A 70 7.23 -2.23 -2.87
N ILE A 71 7.41 -2.80 -4.06
CA ILE A 71 6.41 -3.57 -4.80
C ILE A 71 7.02 -4.89 -5.20
N THR A 72 6.24 -5.96 -5.10
CA THR A 72 6.65 -7.30 -5.49
C THR A 72 5.54 -8.06 -6.20
N SER A 73 5.97 -8.94 -7.10
CA SER A 73 5.15 -9.99 -7.69
C SER A 73 5.91 -11.32 -7.65
N THR A 74 5.17 -12.42 -7.74
CA THR A 74 5.72 -13.77 -7.84
C THR A 74 4.85 -14.60 -8.75
N MET A 75 5.44 -15.59 -9.40
CA MET A 75 4.71 -16.55 -10.23
C MET A 75 5.02 -18.00 -9.85
N SER A 76 4.02 -18.87 -9.99
CA SER A 76 4.19 -20.33 -10.04
C SER A 76 4.07 -20.87 -11.47
N GLY A 77 3.70 -20.01 -12.43
CA GLY A 77 3.62 -20.31 -13.85
C GLY A 77 3.45 -19.04 -14.68
N GLY A 78 3.67 -19.13 -16.00
CA GLY A 78 3.74 -17.95 -16.88
C GLY A 78 2.49 -17.05 -16.87
N SER A 79 1.30 -17.60 -16.57
CA SER A 79 0.09 -16.79 -16.49
C SER A 79 0.05 -15.82 -15.30
N GLN A 80 0.86 -16.07 -14.27
CA GLN A 80 0.96 -15.21 -13.09
C GLN A 80 2.09 -14.18 -13.21
N ASN A 81 2.85 -14.24 -14.30
CA ASN A 81 3.98 -13.34 -14.50
C ASN A 81 3.51 -11.89 -14.63
N ILE A 82 4.29 -11.00 -14.04
CA ILE A 82 4.22 -9.57 -14.31
C ILE A 82 5.58 -9.18 -14.87
N THR A 83 5.58 -8.36 -15.90
CA THR A 83 6.78 -7.65 -16.34
C THR A 83 6.50 -6.16 -16.26
N TRP A 84 7.16 -5.49 -15.32
CA TRP A 84 6.99 -4.05 -15.10
C TRP A 84 7.56 -3.23 -16.26
N THR A 85 6.72 -2.40 -16.88
CA THR A 85 7.15 -1.39 -17.84
C THR A 85 7.57 -0.11 -17.12
N SER A 86 6.76 0.37 -16.18
CA SER A 86 7.05 1.53 -15.34
C SER A 86 6.35 1.39 -13.99
N VAL A 87 7.02 1.86 -12.94
CA VAL A 87 6.47 1.97 -11.60
C VAL A 87 6.98 3.28 -11.04
N ALA A 88 6.10 4.25 -10.90
CA ALA A 88 6.48 5.61 -10.55
C ALA A 88 5.58 6.22 -9.50
N PHE A 89 6.17 6.95 -8.55
CA PHE A 89 5.45 7.76 -7.57
C PHE A 89 5.68 9.25 -7.87
N ASN A 90 4.61 9.99 -8.15
CA ASN A 90 4.67 11.40 -8.58
C ASN A 90 5.62 11.64 -9.78
N GLY A 91 5.76 10.64 -10.66
CA GLY A 91 6.68 10.69 -11.80
C GLY A 91 8.13 10.31 -11.49
N GLU A 92 8.48 10.02 -10.24
CA GLU A 92 9.78 9.45 -9.88
C GLU A 92 9.75 7.92 -10.04
N GLU A 93 10.59 7.40 -10.93
CA GLU A 93 10.65 5.97 -11.26
C GLU A 93 11.34 5.15 -10.17
N PHE A 94 10.83 3.94 -9.96
CA PHE A 94 11.38 2.97 -9.01
C PHE A 94 12.57 2.23 -9.60
N GLU A 95 13.55 1.94 -8.74
CA GLU A 95 14.67 1.07 -9.06
C GLU A 95 14.21 -0.40 -9.16
N SER A 96 14.87 -1.18 -10.02
CA SER A 96 14.64 -2.62 -10.14
C SER A 96 15.61 -3.40 -9.25
N GLY A 97 15.05 -4.17 -8.31
CA GLY A 97 15.83 -5.07 -7.43
C GLY A 97 15.94 -6.49 -7.98
N ALA A 98 14.90 -6.98 -8.67
CA ALA A 98 14.92 -8.24 -9.41
C ALA A 98 13.85 -8.25 -10.51
N ALA A 99 14.04 -9.10 -11.52
CA ALA A 99 13.10 -9.35 -12.60
C ALA A 99 13.09 -10.85 -12.97
N GLY A 100 11.95 -11.35 -13.46
CA GLY A 100 11.75 -12.76 -13.81
C GLY A 100 10.72 -13.44 -12.91
N TRP A 101 11.09 -14.55 -12.26
CA TRP A 101 10.15 -15.31 -11.40
C TRP A 101 9.62 -14.51 -10.22
N ASN A 102 10.46 -13.64 -9.68
CA ASN A 102 10.08 -12.60 -8.76
C ASN A 102 10.43 -11.27 -9.41
N GLU A 103 9.52 -10.32 -9.35
CA GLU A 103 9.85 -8.94 -9.65
C GLU A 103 9.83 -8.11 -8.37
N PHE A 104 10.83 -7.24 -8.24
CA PHE A 104 10.94 -6.29 -7.13
C PHE A 104 11.24 -4.91 -7.68
N ARG A 105 10.43 -3.93 -7.26
CA ARG A 105 10.65 -2.50 -7.50
C ARG A 105 10.69 -1.78 -6.17
N PHE A 106 11.55 -0.79 -6.01
CA PHE A 106 11.62 0.01 -4.79
C PHE A 106 12.00 1.45 -5.08
N LEU A 107 11.57 2.35 -4.19
CA LEU A 107 11.95 3.75 -4.19
C LEU A 107 12.04 4.20 -2.74
N ASN A 108 13.17 4.79 -2.34
CA ASN A 108 13.50 5.03 -0.93
C ASN A 108 13.84 6.50 -0.72
N GLY A 109 13.54 7.02 0.46
CA GLY A 109 13.90 8.37 0.87
C GLY A 109 13.09 9.48 0.22
N VAL A 110 11.91 9.18 -0.33
CA VAL A 110 11.10 10.15 -1.08
C VAL A 110 10.53 11.19 -0.12
N MET A 111 10.79 12.47 -0.39
CA MET A 111 10.17 13.56 0.36
C MET A 111 8.76 13.81 -0.17
N ILE A 112 7.79 13.73 0.74
CA ILE A 112 6.37 13.86 0.44
C ILE A 112 5.89 15.18 1.04
N THR A 113 5.15 15.97 0.25
CA THR A 113 4.48 17.19 0.70
C THR A 113 2.97 16.96 0.75
N SER A 114 2.30 17.40 1.81
CA SER A 114 0.84 17.28 1.91
C SER A 114 0.13 18.13 0.85
N GLY A 115 -0.97 17.64 0.31
CA GLY A 115 -1.87 18.42 -0.56
C GLY A 115 -1.43 18.48 -2.03
N THR A 116 -0.26 17.95 -2.39
CA THR A 116 0.03 17.54 -3.77
C THR A 116 -0.70 16.23 -4.02
N GLY A 117 -1.45 16.06 -5.11
CA GLY A 117 -2.07 14.78 -5.45
C GLY A 117 -1.01 13.69 -5.60
N GLN A 118 -0.81 12.89 -4.54
CA GLN A 118 0.24 11.89 -4.47
C GLN A 118 -0.24 10.65 -5.20
N GLN A 119 0.42 10.32 -6.32
CA GLN A 119 -0.04 9.28 -7.21
C GLN A 119 1.06 8.25 -7.44
N LEU A 120 0.74 6.98 -7.23
CA LEU A 120 1.54 5.85 -7.66
C LEU A 120 0.91 5.26 -8.93
N VAL A 121 1.69 5.24 -10.00
CA VAL A 121 1.28 4.68 -11.29
C VAL A 121 2.12 3.43 -11.55
N LEU A 122 1.44 2.32 -11.82
CA LEU A 122 2.09 1.06 -12.15
C LEU A 122 1.59 0.59 -13.50
N THR A 123 2.51 0.36 -14.42
CA THR A 123 2.20 -0.16 -15.75
C THR A 123 3.07 -1.36 -16.05
N GLY A 124 2.48 -2.34 -16.70
CA GLY A 124 3.19 -3.57 -17.02
C GLY A 124 2.38 -4.50 -17.89
N LEU A 125 3.00 -5.65 -18.16
CA LEU A 125 2.37 -6.74 -18.88
C LEU A 125 1.97 -7.84 -17.89
N GLY A 126 0.74 -8.33 -18.02
CA GLY A 126 0.18 -9.40 -17.22
C GLY A 126 0.10 -10.72 -17.99
N GLY A 127 0.32 -11.84 -17.31
CA GLY A 127 0.21 -13.18 -17.91
C GLY A 127 -1.22 -13.75 -18.02
N GLY A 128 -2.25 -13.02 -17.56
CA GLY A 128 -3.65 -13.49 -17.59
C GLY A 128 -4.21 -14.04 -16.26
N ASN A 129 -3.39 -14.12 -15.21
CA ASN A 129 -3.79 -14.31 -13.81
C ASN A 129 -2.72 -13.72 -12.87
N ALA A 130 -2.22 -12.54 -13.21
CA ALA A 130 -1.07 -11.95 -12.55
C ALA A 130 -1.49 -11.21 -11.27
N SER A 131 -0.56 -11.00 -10.34
CA SER A 131 -0.84 -10.30 -9.08
C SER A 131 0.42 -9.64 -8.53
N TYR A 132 0.24 -8.50 -7.87
CA TYR A 132 1.30 -7.84 -7.13
C TYR A 132 0.78 -7.30 -5.79
N SER A 133 1.71 -7.04 -4.89
CA SER A 133 1.46 -6.28 -3.68
C SER A 133 2.62 -5.34 -3.40
N GLY A 134 2.34 -4.32 -2.62
CA GLY A 134 3.34 -3.36 -2.19
C GLY A 134 3.11 -2.88 -0.77
N VAL A 135 4.16 -2.30 -0.22
CA VAL A 135 4.18 -1.68 1.10
C VAL A 135 4.79 -0.29 0.95
N ILE A 136 4.14 0.68 1.57
CA ILE A 136 4.66 2.03 1.76
C ILE A 136 4.87 2.21 3.26
N THR A 137 6.07 2.55 3.68
CA THR A 137 6.35 2.96 5.06
C THR A 137 6.54 4.46 5.07
N PHE A 138 5.77 5.15 5.91
CA PHE A 138 5.77 6.60 6.00
C PHE A 138 6.23 7.05 7.37
N MET A 139 7.09 8.06 7.38
CA MET A 139 7.52 8.77 8.58
C MET A 139 7.21 10.26 8.40
N PRO A 140 6.36 10.87 9.24
CA PRO A 140 6.11 12.30 9.16
C PRO A 140 7.39 13.07 9.45
N LEU A 141 7.57 14.20 8.77
CA LEU A 141 8.59 15.15 9.19
C LEU A 141 8.09 15.74 10.50
N ALA A 142 8.77 15.46 11.61
CA ALA A 142 8.34 15.94 12.92
C ALA A 142 8.10 17.45 12.84
N ALA A 143 6.84 17.86 13.01
CA ALA A 143 6.53 19.26 13.20
C ALA A 143 7.24 19.66 14.49
N ALA A 144 8.29 20.49 14.38
CA ALA A 144 8.79 21.19 15.54
C ALA A 144 7.58 21.82 16.24
N PRO A 145 7.50 21.80 17.59
CA PRO A 145 6.37 22.39 18.28
C PRO A 145 6.15 23.80 17.71
N GLU A 146 4.90 24.14 17.40
CA GLU A 146 4.63 25.45 16.84
C GLU A 146 5.12 26.54 17.82
N PRO A 147 5.54 27.72 17.37
CA PRO A 147 6.00 28.80 18.26
C PRO A 147 5.03 29.08 19.42
N ALA A 148 3.73 28.88 19.22
CA ALA A 148 2.71 28.99 20.27
C ALA A 148 2.83 27.90 21.35
N ALA A 149 3.16 26.65 20.98
CA ALA A 149 3.41 25.58 21.93
C ALA A 149 4.66 25.86 22.76
N TRP A 150 5.73 26.37 22.13
CA TRP A 150 6.91 26.87 22.85
C TRP A 150 6.55 28.01 23.80
N ALA A 151 5.78 28.98 23.34
CA ALA A 151 5.35 30.10 24.16
C ALA A 151 4.54 29.63 25.37
N LEU A 152 3.59 28.71 25.20
CA LEU A 152 2.82 28.13 26.31
C LEU A 152 3.70 27.38 27.30
N MET A 153 4.69 26.63 26.81
CA MET A 153 5.63 25.91 27.67
C MET A 153 6.49 26.88 28.49
N ILE A 154 7.04 27.91 27.84
CA ILE A 154 7.81 28.98 28.48
C ILE A 154 6.94 29.74 29.48
N LEU A 155 5.69 30.04 29.14
CA LEU A 155 4.77 30.76 30.00
C LEU A 155 4.36 29.91 31.20
N GLY A 156 4.14 28.61 31.01
CA GLY A 156 3.88 27.65 32.08
C GLY A 156 5.05 27.52 33.06
N PHE A 157 6.27 27.25 32.56
CA PHE A 157 7.46 27.15 33.40
C PHE A 157 7.86 28.49 34.02
N GLY A 158 7.78 29.58 33.25
CA GLY A 158 8.03 30.93 33.73
C GLY A 158 7.05 31.35 34.82
N GLY A 159 5.76 31.09 34.63
CA GLY A 159 4.71 31.34 35.62
C GLY A 159 4.91 30.54 36.90
N ALA A 160 5.24 29.26 36.80
CA ALA A 160 5.58 28.43 37.96
C ALA A 160 6.80 28.97 38.72
N GLY A 161 7.85 29.38 38.00
CA GLY A 161 9.05 29.99 38.58
C GLY A 161 8.75 31.28 39.34
N VAL A 162 7.92 32.16 38.76
CA VAL A 162 7.47 33.41 39.41
C VAL A 162 6.69 33.11 40.70
N ALA A 163 5.78 32.14 40.67
CA ALA A 163 4.96 31.76 41.83
C ALA A 163 5.80 31.20 42.99
N ILE A 164 6.87 30.44 42.70
CA ILE A 164 7.80 29.95 43.73
C ILE A 164 8.58 31.12 44.34
N ARG A 165 9.05 32.06 43.51
CA ARG A 165 9.85 33.19 43.96
C ARG A 165 9.05 34.18 44.81
N SER A 166 7.80 34.45 44.45
CA SER A 166 6.93 35.35 45.21
C SER A 166 6.63 34.80 46.61
N ARG A 167 6.41 33.48 46.75
CA ARG A 167 6.19 32.84 48.06
C ARG A 167 7.39 32.93 48.99
N ARG A 168 8.63 32.85 48.47
CA ARG A 168 9.85 33.01 49.27
C ARG A 168 10.00 34.43 49.84
N ASN A 169 9.49 35.44 49.14
CA ASN A 169 9.56 36.82 49.58
C ASN A 169 8.47 37.20 50.60
N VAL A 170 7.43 36.36 50.77
CA VAL A 170 6.32 36.59 51.73
C VAL A 170 6.60 35.96 53.10
N VAL A 171 7.58 35.04 53.19
CA VAL A 171 7.93 34.31 54.43
C VAL A 171 9.23 34.84 55.07
N ALA A 172 9.89 35.82 54.46
CA ALA A 172 11.04 36.54 55.02
C ALA A 172 10.57 37.90 55.57
#